data_AF-A0A2V7KC04-F1
#
_entry.id   AF-A0A2V7KC04-F1
#
_cell.length_a   1.000
_cell.length_b   1.000
_cell.length_c   1.000
_cell.angle_alpha   90.00
_cell.angle_beta   90.00
_cell.angle_gamma   90.00
#
_symmetry.space_group_name_H-M   'P 1'
#
loop_
_entity.id
_entity.type
_entity.pdbx_description
1 polymer ?
#
loop_
_entity_poly.entity_id
_entity_poly.type
_entity_poly.pdbx_seq_one_letter_code
_entity_poly.pdbx_strand_id
1 'polypeptide(L)' 'GGSIAKVTFIRLGSVTHAFDIGQRMVPLSFQQVSGGLSVAIPGSRTSAPPGPYMLFLVSGNSVPSEARIMLLQ' A
#
# COMPACT_ATOMS: atom_id res chain seq x y z
N GLY A 1 -15.80 8.02 -9.32
CA GLY A 1 -14.35 7.79 -9.11
C GLY A 1 -13.66 9.13 -9.10
N GLY A 2 -13.14 9.55 -7.96
CA GLY A 2 -12.39 10.80 -7.83
C GLY A 2 -10.92 10.61 -8.22
N SER A 3 -10.20 11.73 -8.41
CA SER A 3 -8.75 11.71 -8.61
C SER A 3 -8.07 10.97 -7.45
N ILE A 4 -7.13 10.06 -7.77
CA ILE A 4 -6.35 9.35 -6.76
C ILE A 4 -5.25 10.28 -6.25
N ALA A 5 -5.23 10.46 -4.93
CA ALA A 5 -4.29 11.33 -4.24
C ALA A 5 -3.17 10.54 -3.56
N LYS A 6 -3.41 9.29 -3.14
CA LYS A 6 -2.38 8.44 -2.50
C LYS A 6 -2.52 6.99 -2.94
N VAL A 7 -1.38 6.32 -3.04
CA VAL A 7 -1.28 4.86 -3.21
C VAL A 7 -0.42 4.34 -2.07
N THR A 8 -0.92 3.35 -1.34
CA THR A 8 -0.27 2.90 -0.09
C THR A 8 -0.36 1.39 0.06
N PHE A 9 0.76 0.78 0.43
CA PHE A 9 0.80 -0.57 0.98
C PHE A 9 0.66 -0.54 2.50
N ILE A 10 -0.09 -1.49 3.06
CA ILE A 10 -0.12 -1.78 4.49
C ILE A 10 0.19 -3.27 4.67
N ARG A 11 1.28 -3.61 5.38
CA ARG A 11 1.60 -5.02 5.63
C ARG A 11 0.52 -5.65 6.50
N LEU A 12 0.16 -6.89 6.22
CA LEU A 12 -0.77 -7.63 7.07
C LEU A 12 -0.24 -7.67 8.51
N GLY A 13 -1.13 -7.34 9.45
CA GLY A 13 -0.80 -7.29 10.87
C GLY A 13 -0.78 -8.68 11.51
N SER A 14 -0.02 -8.79 12.59
CA SER A 14 0.01 -9.95 13.46
C SER A 14 0.31 -9.46 14.87
N VAL A 15 -0.72 -9.43 15.72
CA VAL A 15 -0.66 -8.82 17.05
C VAL A 15 -0.72 -9.88 18.14
N THR A 16 0.14 -9.74 19.13
CA THR A 16 0.04 -10.47 20.40
C THR A 16 0.56 -9.58 21.53
N HIS A 17 0.00 -9.71 22.73
CA HIS A 17 0.42 -8.89 23.89
C HIS A 17 0.49 -7.38 23.59
N ALA A 18 -0.50 -6.87 22.84
CA ALA A 18 -0.58 -5.48 22.38
C ALA A 18 0.62 -5.00 21.52
N PHE A 19 1.33 -5.94 20.88
CA PHE A 19 2.52 -5.64 20.09
C PHE A 19 2.41 -6.22 18.68
N ASP A 20 2.60 -5.38 17.66
CA ASP A 20 2.70 -5.74 16.25
C ASP A 20 3.92 -5.05 15.62
N ILE A 21 4.96 -5.85 15.34
CA ILE A 21 6.19 -5.38 14.67
C ILE A 21 6.14 -5.51 13.15
N GLY A 22 5.12 -6.21 12.65
CA GLY A 22 4.97 -6.55 11.25
C GLY A 22 4.23 -5.46 10.49
N GLN A 23 3.15 -4.93 11.05
CA GLN A 23 2.32 -3.92 10.41
C GLN A 23 3.12 -2.64 10.16
N ARG A 24 3.10 -2.19 8.92
CA ARG A 24 3.72 -0.93 8.49
C ARG A 24 2.97 -0.36 7.31
N MET A 25 2.91 0.96 7.27
CA MET A 25 2.40 1.72 6.14
C MET A 25 3.57 2.11 5.23
N VAL A 26 3.48 1.79 3.95
CA VAL A 26 4.50 2.06 2.94
C VAL A 26 3.86 2.88 1.82
N PRO A 27 4.06 4.21 1.78
CA PRO A 27 3.61 5.05 0.69
C PRO A 27 4.30 4.65 -0.62
N LEU A 28 3.55 4.63 -1.71
CA LEU A 28 4.06 4.29 -3.05
C LEU A 28 3.98 5.52 -3.95
N SER A 29 5.07 5.83 -4.64
CA SER A 29 5.02 6.81 -5.73
C SER A 29 4.24 6.21 -6.89
N PHE A 30 3.42 7.02 -7.54
CA PHE A 30 2.60 6.59 -8.66
C PHE A 30 2.45 7.71 -9.69
N GLN A 31 2.09 7.34 -10.90
CA GLN A 31 1.74 8.24 -11.99
C GLN A 31 0.42 7.80 -12.60
N GLN A 32 -0.45 8.78 -12.90
CA GLN A 32 -1.63 8.50 -13.70
C GLN A 32 -1.19 8.22 -15.15
N VAL A 33 -1.72 7.15 -15.72
CA VAL A 33 -1.50 6.75 -17.12
C VAL A 33 -2.84 6.55 -17.80
N SER A 34 -2.85 6.46 -19.13
CA SER A 34 -4.08 6.14 -19.85
C SER A 34 -4.68 4.83 -19.32
N GLY A 35 -5.92 4.89 -18.82
CA GLY A 35 -6.65 3.73 -18.31
C GLY A 35 -6.24 3.23 -16.92
N GLY A 36 -5.33 3.90 -16.19
CA GLY A 36 -4.95 3.42 -14.86
C GLY A 36 -3.84 4.19 -14.14
N LEU A 37 -3.13 3.49 -13.26
CA LEU A 37 -1.99 4.00 -12.50
C LEU A 37 -0.76 3.13 -12.76
N SER A 38 0.38 3.76 -12.99
CA SER A 38 1.69 3.13 -12.84
C SER A 38 2.18 3.38 -11.42
N VAL A 39 2.50 2.32 -10.68
CA VAL A 39 2.91 2.39 -9.27
C VAL A 39 4.32 1.83 -9.13
N ALA A 40 5.22 2.59 -8.52
CA ALA A 40 6.58 2.13 -8.27
C ALA A 40 6.66 1.37 -6.94
N ILE A 41 7.24 0.17 -7.00
CA ILE A 41 7.50 -0.65 -5.83
C ILE A 41 8.82 -0.20 -5.19
N PRO A 42 8.92 -0.05 -3.85
CA PRO A 42 10.15 0.39 -3.20
C PRO A 42 11.24 -0.67 -3.39
N GLY A 43 12.41 -0.27 -3.87
CA GLY A 43 13.53 -1.19 -4.08
C GLY A 43 14.21 -1.66 -2.78
N SER A 44 13.96 -0.99 -1.65
CA SER A 44 14.57 -1.36 -0.37
C SER A 44 13.73 -2.37 0.40
N ARG A 45 14.32 -3.54 0.66
CA ARG A 45 13.73 -4.63 1.46
C ARG A 45 13.67 -4.30 2.96
N THR A 46 14.30 -3.21 3.42
CA THR A 46 14.19 -2.78 4.82
C THR A 46 12.95 -1.91 5.04
N SER A 47 12.64 -1.02 4.10
CA SER A 47 11.42 -0.19 4.14
C SER A 47 10.18 -1.01 3.82
N ALA A 48 10.26 -1.86 2.78
CA ALA A 48 9.20 -2.78 2.37
C ALA A 48 9.71 -4.24 2.35
N PRO A 49 9.77 -4.92 3.52
CA PRO A 49 10.15 -6.33 3.58
C PRO A 49 9.24 -7.21 2.73
N PRO A 50 9.76 -8.28 2.11
CA PRO A 50 8.94 -9.25 1.38
C PRO A 50 7.80 -9.82 2.23
N GLY A 51 6.70 -10.16 1.56
CA GLY A 51 5.51 -10.71 2.19
C GLY A 51 4.23 -10.06 1.68
N PRO A 52 3.08 -10.40 2.30
CA PRO A 52 1.79 -9.96 1.81
C PRO A 52 1.40 -8.58 2.36
N TYR A 53 0.93 -7.71 1.47
CA TYR A 53 0.48 -6.34 1.75
C TYR A 53 -0.93 -6.12 1.22
N MET A 54 -1.70 -5.28 1.92
CA MET A 54 -2.91 -4.66 1.40
C MET A 54 -2.53 -3.42 0.59
N LEU A 55 -2.93 -3.37 -0.68
CA LEU A 55 -2.87 -2.18 -1.52
C LEU A 55 -4.16 -1.37 -1.40
N PHE A 56 -4.01 -0.08 -1.11
CA PHE A 56 -5.09 0.90 -1.10
C PHE A 56 -4.82 2.03 -2.10
N LEU A 57 -5.87 2.41 -2.82
CA LEU A 57 -5.94 3.69 -3.52
C LEU A 57 -6.79 4.64 -2.69
N VAL A 58 -6.30 5.84 -2.43
CA VAL A 58 -7.02 6.86 -1.65
C VAL A 58 -7.37 8.02 -2.56
N SER A 59 -8.66 8.32 -2.65
CA SER A 59 -9.17 9.46 -3.42
C SER A 59 -8.79 10.81 -2.79
N GLY A 60 -8.91 11.89 -3.56
CA GLY A 60 -8.74 13.26 -3.06
C GLY A 60 -9.68 13.64 -1.90
N ASN A 61 -10.81 12.95 -1.76
CA ASN A 61 -11.73 13.12 -0.64
C ASN A 61 -11.38 12.23 0.58
N SER A 62 -10.16 11.67 0.61
CA SER A 62 -9.67 10.78 1.67
C SER A 62 -10.46 9.48 1.87
N VAL A 63 -11.22 9.05 0.86
CA VAL A 63 -11.91 7.75 0.88
C VAL A 63 -10.97 6.68 0.29
N PRO A 64 -10.61 5.63 1.04
CA PRO A 64 -9.83 4.50 0.54
C PRO A 64 -10.70 3.51 -0.24
N SER A 65 -10.08 2.77 -1.16
CA SER A 65 -10.70 1.61 -1.81
C SER A 65 -10.83 0.42 -0.84
N GLU A 66 -11.56 -0.62 -1.25
CA GLU A 66 -11.32 -1.95 -0.70
C GLU A 66 -9.88 -2.38 -1.00
N ALA A 67 -9.27 -3.13 -0.08
CA ALA A 67 -7.91 -3.61 -0.23
C ALA A 67 -7.79 -4.65 -1.35
N ARG A 68 -6.65 -4.62 -2.06
CA ARG A 68 -6.18 -5.77 -2.83
C ARG A 68 -4.96 -6.37 -2.15
N ILE A 69 -4.97 -7.67 -1.87
CA ILE A 69 -3.81 -8.35 -1.30
C ILE A 69 -2.79 -8.61 -2.40
N MET A 70 -1.55 -8.19 -2.17
CA MET A 70 -0.42 -8.38 -3.08
C MET A 70 0.75 -9.01 -2.33
N LEU A 71 1.43 -9.97 -2.99
CA LEU A 71 2.68 -10.51 -2.49
C LEU A 71 3.85 -9.67 -3.02
N LEU A 72 4.57 -9.01 -2.13
CA LEU A 72 5.84 -8.35 -2.44
C LEU A 72 6.97 -9.37 -2.29
N GLN A 73 7.82 -9.50 -3.32
CA GLN A 73 8.93 -10.45 -3.36
C GLN A 73 10.29 -9.74 -3.26
#